data_AF-A0A925TXE4-F1
#
_entry.id   AF-A0A925TXE4-F1
#
_cell.length_a   1.000
_cell.length_b   1.000
_cell.length_c   1.000
_cell.angle_alpha   90.00
_cell.angle_beta   90.00
_cell.angle_gamma   90.00
#
_symmetry.space_group_name_H-M   'P 1'
#
loop_
_entity.id
_entity.type
_entity.pdbx_description
1 polymer ?
#
loop_
_entity_poly.entity_id
_entity_poly.type
_entity_poly.pdbx_seq_one_letter_code
_entity_poly.pdbx_strand_id
1 'polypeptide(L)'
;MRLTIFAFFTITASIFISGCATKGMSEETKNSMKTFEADWKATGESMKTWGDKMNTTMADMDKMMKESMPMDASMDMSKMKPEEMKMHEEMDMQCKNIMAEMDAMKKTYASATEMMSTDEKAYSDWKKNPETEKMADADVMKSMADWNTKLAKYKDDMAAWDKSLLDMNEECKKVCMMPMEAY
;
A
#
# COMPACT_ATOMS: atom_id res chain seq x y z
N MET A 1 -0.72 3.52 -20.72
CA MET A 1 0.51 4.25 -20.37
C MET A 1 0.13 5.68 -20.02
N ARG A 2 -0.12 5.96 -18.72
CA ARG A 2 -0.44 7.32 -18.24
C ARG A 2 0.86 7.93 -17.74
N LEU A 3 1.26 9.09 -18.28
CA LEU A 3 2.41 9.84 -17.79
C LEU A 3 2.12 10.34 -16.38
N THR A 4 2.80 9.76 -15.39
CA THR A 4 2.88 10.33 -14.04
C THR A 4 3.89 11.48 -14.10
N ILE A 5 3.38 12.72 -14.07
CA ILE A 5 4.21 13.92 -14.01
C ILE A 5 4.81 13.99 -12.61
N PHE A 6 6.09 13.64 -12.49
CA PHE A 6 6.89 13.92 -11.29
C PHE A 6 7.15 15.43 -11.23
N ALA A 7 6.32 16.17 -10.50
CA ALA A 7 6.58 17.56 -10.18
C ALA A 7 7.68 17.63 -9.10
N PHE A 8 8.94 17.74 -9.53
CA PHE A 8 10.05 18.11 -8.67
C PHE A 8 9.88 19.57 -8.22
N PHE A 9 9.46 19.79 -6.97
CA PHE A 9 9.51 21.10 -6.35
C PHE A 9 10.97 21.43 -5.98
N THR A 10 11.65 22.20 -6.83
CA THR A 10 12.93 22.83 -6.49
C THR A 10 12.67 23.95 -5.48
N ILE A 11 13.07 23.75 -4.22
CA ILE A 11 13.00 24.75 -3.16
C ILE A 11 14.12 25.79 -3.39
N THR A 12 13.80 26.88 -4.08
CA THR A 12 14.66 28.07 -4.14
C THR A 12 14.53 28.85 -2.84
N ALA A 13 15.43 28.59 -1.89
CA ALA A 13 15.53 29.29 -0.63
C ALA A 13 15.89 30.78 -0.85
N SER A 14 14.88 31.65 -0.89
CA SER A 14 15.06 33.10 -0.91
C SER A 14 15.04 33.62 0.52
N ILE A 15 16.23 33.92 1.06
CA ILE A 15 16.41 34.51 2.39
C ILE A 15 15.99 35.98 2.34
N PHE A 16 14.77 36.29 2.79
CA PHE A 16 14.37 37.67 3.07
C PHE A 16 14.51 37.97 4.57
N ILE A 17 15.61 38.62 4.92
CA ILE A 17 15.78 39.31 6.20
C ILE A 17 15.31 40.75 6.01
N SER A 18 14.18 41.14 6.63
CA SER A 18 14.02 42.45 7.29
C SER A 18 12.62 42.65 7.86
N GLY A 19 12.55 42.94 9.16
CA GLY A 19 11.48 43.78 9.72
C GLY A 19 10.62 43.12 10.79
N CYS A 20 10.81 43.56 12.05
CA CYS A 20 9.97 43.27 13.21
C CYS A 20 8.47 43.42 12.89
N ALA A 21 7.80 42.30 12.75
CA ALA A 21 6.38 42.13 13.00
C ALA A 21 6.19 40.65 13.32
N THR A 22 5.41 40.34 14.34
CA THR A 22 4.91 38.98 14.59
C THR A 22 4.04 38.55 13.41
N LYS A 23 4.66 38.18 12.28
CA LYS A 23 3.97 37.69 11.11
C LYS A 23 4.00 36.18 11.22
N GLY A 24 2.84 35.59 11.47
CA GLY A 24 2.66 34.15 11.38
C GLY A 24 3.01 33.64 9.98
N MET A 25 2.78 32.34 9.75
CA MET A 25 3.16 31.65 8.51
C MET A 25 2.88 32.47 7.24
N SER A 26 3.85 32.48 6.32
CA SER A 26 3.65 33.05 5.00
C SER A 26 2.54 32.30 4.24
N GLU A 27 2.01 32.97 3.21
CA GLU A 27 0.99 32.36 2.35
C GLU A 27 1.54 31.14 1.59
N GLU A 28 2.83 31.15 1.27
CA GLU A 28 3.52 30.01 0.67
C GLU A 28 3.50 28.79 1.59
N THR A 29 3.90 28.95 2.85
CA THR A 29 3.85 27.88 3.86
C THR A 29 2.43 27.34 4.03
N LYS A 30 1.43 28.23 4.16
CA LYS A 30 0.01 27.83 4.29
C LYS A 30 -0.47 27.04 3.07
N ASN A 31 -0.08 27.45 1.86
CA ASN A 31 -0.45 26.73 0.65
C ASN A 31 0.23 25.37 0.58
N SER A 32 1.51 25.25 0.98
CA SER A 32 2.19 23.96 1.07
C SER A 32 1.49 23.01 2.06
N MET A 33 1.04 23.51 3.21
CA MET A 33 0.27 22.71 4.17
C MET A 33 -1.07 22.25 3.58
N LYS A 34 -1.83 23.14 2.92
CA LYS A 34 -3.09 22.78 2.26
C LYS A 34 -2.91 21.73 1.17
N THR A 35 -1.87 21.84 0.35
CA THR A 35 -1.56 20.84 -0.69
C THR A 35 -1.25 19.49 -0.06
N PHE A 36 -0.43 19.46 0.98
CA PHE A 36 -0.16 18.23 1.72
C PHE A 36 -1.43 17.62 2.30
N GLU A 37 -2.32 18.41 2.92
CA GLU A 37 -3.58 17.91 3.48
C GLU A 37 -4.47 17.25 2.43
N ALA A 38 -4.56 17.85 1.24
CA ALA A 38 -5.31 17.29 0.12
C ALA A 38 -4.71 15.95 -0.33
N ASP A 39 -3.39 15.90 -0.52
CA ASP A 39 -2.66 14.69 -0.92
C ASP A 39 -2.74 13.58 0.13
N TRP A 40 -2.64 13.93 1.41
CA TRP A 40 -2.73 13.02 2.53
C TRP A 40 -4.11 12.36 2.60
N LYS A 41 -5.17 13.16 2.49
CA LYS A 41 -6.55 12.67 2.43
C LYS A 41 -6.77 11.76 1.21
N ALA A 42 -6.31 12.16 0.03
CA ALA A 42 -6.41 11.35 -1.18
C ALA A 42 -5.67 10.00 -1.05
N THR A 43 -4.53 10.00 -0.35
CA THR A 43 -3.77 8.78 -0.05
C THR A 43 -4.55 7.87 0.89
N GLY A 44 -5.22 8.42 1.90
CA GLY A 44 -6.07 7.62 2.82
C GLY A 44 -7.28 7.00 2.12
N GLU A 45 -7.93 7.75 1.22
CA GLU A 45 -9.02 7.22 0.38
C GLU A 45 -8.52 6.14 -0.60
N SER A 46 -7.32 6.32 -1.16
CA SER A 46 -6.67 5.33 -2.03
C SER A 46 -6.33 4.05 -1.26
N MET A 47 -5.81 4.17 -0.04
CA MET A 47 -5.49 3.03 0.82
C MET A 47 -6.73 2.21 1.15
N LYS A 48 -7.85 2.87 1.50
CA LYS A 48 -9.13 2.21 1.71
C LYS A 48 -9.62 1.47 0.46
N THR A 49 -9.59 2.14 -0.69
CA THR A 49 -10.00 1.55 -1.98
C THR A 49 -9.13 0.33 -2.33
N TRP A 50 -7.83 0.42 -2.05
CA TRP A 50 -6.90 -0.68 -2.23
C TRP A 50 -7.24 -1.86 -1.31
N GLY A 51 -7.59 -1.61 -0.04
CA GLY A 51 -8.02 -2.64 0.89
C GLY A 51 -9.26 -3.41 0.41
N ASP A 52 -10.24 -2.71 -0.17
CA ASP A 52 -11.42 -3.36 -0.77
C ASP A 52 -11.01 -4.24 -1.97
N LYS A 53 -10.15 -3.73 -2.86
CA LYS A 53 -9.60 -4.50 -4.01
C LYS A 53 -8.84 -5.74 -3.54
N MET A 54 -8.00 -5.60 -2.52
CA MET A 54 -7.23 -6.70 -1.92
C MET A 54 -8.18 -7.79 -1.44
N ASN A 55 -9.19 -7.44 -0.65
CA ASN A 55 -10.15 -8.40 -0.09
C ASN A 55 -10.93 -9.15 -1.18
N THR A 56 -11.41 -8.44 -2.22
CA THR A 56 -12.10 -9.07 -3.35
C THR A 56 -11.18 -10.01 -4.11
N THR A 57 -9.97 -9.56 -4.47
CA THR A 57 -9.02 -10.38 -5.23
C THR A 57 -8.61 -11.62 -4.45
N MET A 58 -8.40 -11.49 -3.13
CA MET A 58 -8.06 -12.61 -2.26
C MET A 58 -9.21 -13.61 -2.11
N ALA A 59 -10.47 -13.14 -2.06
CA ALA A 59 -11.63 -14.02 -2.06
C ALA A 59 -11.76 -14.80 -3.39
N ASP A 60 -11.47 -14.16 -4.52
CA ASP A 60 -11.47 -14.82 -5.82
C ASP A 60 -10.36 -15.87 -5.92
N MET A 61 -9.16 -15.58 -5.40
CA MET A 61 -8.06 -16.56 -5.32
C MET A 61 -8.42 -17.77 -4.43
N ASP A 62 -8.98 -17.52 -3.24
CA ASP A 62 -9.46 -18.59 -2.34
C ASP A 62 -10.53 -19.46 -3.00
N LYS A 63 -11.47 -18.85 -3.73
CA LYS A 63 -12.47 -19.57 -4.50
C LYS A 63 -11.83 -20.42 -5.60
N MET A 64 -10.92 -19.87 -6.40
CA MET A 64 -10.21 -20.62 -7.44
C MET A 64 -9.44 -21.82 -6.85
N MET A 65 -8.72 -21.63 -5.75
CA MET A 65 -8.00 -22.73 -5.10
C MET A 65 -8.94 -23.84 -4.63
N LYS A 66 -10.10 -23.50 -4.06
CA LYS A 66 -11.12 -24.47 -3.61
C LYS A 66 -11.80 -25.21 -4.75
N GLU A 67 -12.08 -24.52 -5.86
CA GLU A 67 -12.77 -25.11 -7.02
C GLU A 67 -11.82 -25.94 -7.90
N SER A 68 -10.57 -25.51 -8.05
CA SER A 68 -9.57 -26.19 -8.90
C SER A 68 -8.85 -27.33 -8.21
N MET A 69 -8.74 -27.28 -6.88
CA MET A 69 -8.23 -28.39 -6.08
C MET A 69 -9.30 -28.83 -5.10
N PRO A 70 -10.34 -29.56 -5.56
CA PRO A 70 -11.18 -30.31 -4.66
C PRO A 70 -10.29 -31.39 -4.02
N MET A 71 -9.62 -31.03 -2.93
CA MET A 71 -9.04 -31.95 -1.94
C MET A 71 -10.18 -32.66 -1.20
N ASP A 72 -11.24 -33.04 -1.92
CA ASP A 72 -12.21 -33.94 -1.36
C ASP A 72 -11.50 -35.29 -1.20
N ALA A 73 -11.92 -36.04 -0.18
CA ALA A 73 -11.39 -37.37 0.07
C ALA A 73 -11.78 -38.40 -1.02
N SER A 74 -12.29 -37.96 -2.18
CA SER A 74 -12.72 -38.84 -3.28
C SER A 74 -11.62 -39.12 -4.31
N MET A 75 -10.57 -38.28 -4.39
CA MET A 75 -9.37 -38.64 -5.15
C MET A 75 -8.53 -39.64 -4.36
N ASP A 76 -8.69 -40.91 -4.70
CA ASP A 76 -7.87 -42.02 -4.19
C ASP A 76 -6.44 -41.89 -4.72
N MET A 77 -5.61 -41.12 -4.00
CA MET A 77 -4.20 -40.88 -4.34
C MET A 77 -3.40 -42.18 -4.49
N SER A 78 -3.85 -43.30 -3.90
CA SER A 78 -3.20 -44.61 -4.05
C SER A 78 -3.31 -45.19 -5.46
N LYS A 79 -4.18 -44.62 -6.30
CA LYS A 79 -4.37 -45.00 -7.71
C LYS A 79 -3.69 -44.03 -8.69
N MET A 80 -3.08 -42.95 -8.23
CA MET A 80 -2.33 -42.02 -9.08
C MET A 80 -0.95 -42.56 -9.43
N LYS A 81 -0.48 -42.23 -10.65
CA LYS A 81 0.90 -42.49 -11.05
C LYS A 81 1.86 -41.62 -10.22
N PRO A 82 3.12 -42.04 -10.00
CA PRO A 82 4.11 -41.23 -9.27
C PRO A 82 4.28 -39.80 -9.80
N GLU A 83 4.19 -39.62 -11.12
CA GLU A 83 4.29 -38.32 -11.78
C GLU A 83 3.09 -37.41 -11.44
N GLU A 84 1.89 -37.97 -11.36
CA GLU A 84 0.65 -37.27 -10.98
C GLU A 84 0.69 -36.89 -9.49
N MET A 85 1.14 -37.79 -8.62
CA MET A 85 1.33 -37.50 -7.19
C MET A 85 2.31 -36.35 -6.97
N LYS A 86 3.44 -36.35 -7.68
CA LYS A 86 4.44 -35.28 -7.58
C LYS A 86 3.88 -33.92 -8.03
N MET A 87 3.11 -33.90 -9.12
CA MET A 87 2.44 -32.67 -9.58
C MET A 87 1.45 -32.14 -8.53
N HIS A 88 0.66 -33.02 -7.91
CA HIS A 88 -0.25 -32.63 -6.83
C HIS A 88 0.50 -32.07 -5.60
N GLU A 89 1.61 -32.68 -5.19
CA GLU A 89 2.45 -32.17 -4.10
C GLU A 89 3.04 -30.78 -4.42
N GLU A 90 3.49 -30.57 -5.66
CA GLU A 90 3.99 -29.28 -6.13
C GLU A 90 2.88 -28.21 -6.14
N MET A 91 1.69 -28.54 -6.62
CA MET A 91 0.53 -27.63 -6.60
C MET A 91 0.09 -27.27 -5.18
N ASP A 92 0.00 -28.25 -4.27
CA ASP A 92 -0.34 -28.02 -2.86
C ASP A 92 0.69 -27.10 -2.19
N MET A 93 1.98 -27.31 -2.45
CA MET A 93 3.04 -26.44 -1.95
C MET A 93 2.91 -25.01 -2.48
N GLN A 94 2.64 -24.83 -3.77
CA GLN A 94 2.46 -23.52 -4.37
C GLN A 94 1.23 -22.79 -3.80
N CYS A 95 0.10 -23.49 -3.63
CA CYS A 95 -1.09 -22.91 -2.98
C CYS A 95 -0.82 -22.51 -1.52
N LYS A 96 -0.08 -23.32 -0.75
CA LYS A 96 0.34 -22.95 0.61
C LYS A 96 1.20 -21.68 0.63
N ASN A 97 2.11 -21.54 -0.33
CA ASN A 97 2.93 -20.33 -0.45
C ASN A 97 2.07 -19.10 -0.78
N ILE A 98 1.15 -19.20 -1.74
CA ILE A 98 0.22 -18.11 -2.10
C ILE A 98 -0.63 -17.72 -0.88
N MET A 99 -1.18 -18.68 -0.14
CA MET A 99 -1.94 -18.38 1.09
C MET A 99 -1.10 -17.66 2.14
N ALA A 100 0.15 -18.06 2.33
CA ALA A 100 1.06 -17.40 3.26
C ALA A 100 1.38 -15.95 2.83
N GLU A 101 1.58 -15.72 1.53
CA GLU A 101 1.78 -14.37 0.97
C GLU A 101 0.53 -13.49 1.12
N MET A 102 -0.66 -14.05 0.90
CA MET A 102 -1.93 -13.34 1.12
C MET A 102 -2.06 -12.88 2.58
N ASP A 103 -1.74 -13.75 3.54
CA ASP A 103 -1.79 -13.42 4.96
C ASP A 103 -0.71 -12.43 5.39
N ALA A 104 0.48 -12.50 4.80
CA ALA A 104 1.52 -11.50 5.01
C ALA A 104 1.07 -10.12 4.51
N MET A 105 0.49 -10.05 3.31
CA MET A 105 -0.02 -8.81 2.73
C MET A 105 -1.15 -8.19 3.56
N LYS A 106 -2.10 -8.99 4.06
CA LYS A 106 -3.15 -8.50 4.97
C LYS A 106 -2.55 -7.87 6.22
N LYS A 107 -1.52 -8.48 6.82
CA LYS A 107 -0.85 -7.96 8.01
C LYS A 107 -0.13 -6.64 7.73
N THR A 108 0.62 -6.55 6.63
CA THR A 108 1.31 -5.31 6.27
C THR A 108 0.34 -4.18 5.98
N TYR A 109 -0.76 -4.47 5.28
CA TYR A 109 -1.83 -3.49 5.05
C TYR A 109 -2.50 -3.01 6.34
N ALA A 110 -2.86 -3.94 7.24
CA ALA A 110 -3.47 -3.60 8.53
C ALA A 110 -2.55 -2.72 9.37
N SER A 111 -1.27 -3.07 9.46
CA SER A 111 -0.26 -2.28 10.19
C SER A 111 -0.11 -0.88 9.58
N ALA A 112 -0.04 -0.76 8.26
CA ALA A 112 0.08 0.53 7.60
C ALA A 112 -1.17 1.41 7.76
N THR A 113 -2.36 0.82 7.78
CA THR A 113 -3.61 1.54 8.03
C THR A 113 -3.67 2.08 9.47
N GLU A 114 -3.21 1.29 10.45
CA GLU A 114 -3.09 1.73 11.85
C GLU A 114 -2.06 2.85 12.01
N MET A 115 -0.90 2.73 11.36
CA MET A 115 0.12 3.77 11.34
C MET A 115 -0.40 5.05 10.69
N MET A 116 -1.12 4.97 9.56
CA MET A 116 -1.68 6.14 8.90
C MET A 116 -2.71 6.85 9.79
N SER A 117 -3.54 6.11 10.52
CA SER A 117 -4.48 6.68 11.51
C SER A 117 -3.75 7.38 12.67
N THR A 118 -2.65 6.79 13.14
CA THR A 118 -1.80 7.39 14.18
C THR A 118 -1.15 8.68 13.68
N ASP A 119 -0.61 8.65 12.45
CA ASP A 119 0.02 9.81 11.82
C ASP A 119 -0.99 10.91 11.50
N GLU A 120 -2.22 10.58 11.09
CA GLU A 120 -3.31 11.55 10.88
C GLU A 120 -3.57 12.35 12.17
N LYS A 121 -3.65 11.67 13.31
CA LYS A 121 -3.82 12.33 14.61
C LYS A 121 -2.61 13.19 14.94
N ALA A 122 -1.40 12.65 14.78
CA ALA A 122 -0.17 13.38 15.07
C ALA A 122 -0.02 14.64 14.18
N TYR A 123 -0.41 14.56 12.91
CA TYR A 123 -0.43 15.70 11.99
C TYR A 123 -1.50 16.72 12.39
N SER A 124 -2.71 16.27 12.74
CA SER A 124 -3.80 17.14 13.20
C SER A 124 -3.45 17.91 14.48
N ASP A 125 -2.66 17.31 15.36
CA ASP A 125 -2.14 17.99 16.55
C ASP A 125 -0.99 18.93 16.21
N TRP A 126 -0.01 18.46 15.42
CA TRP A 126 1.13 19.27 14.98
C TRP A 126 0.69 20.54 14.23
N LYS A 127 -0.28 20.45 13.31
CA LYS A 127 -0.66 21.58 12.44
C LYS A 127 -1.28 22.77 13.17
N LYS A 128 -1.62 22.62 14.45
CA LYS A 128 -2.07 23.72 15.32
C LYS A 128 -0.88 24.56 15.82
N ASN A 129 0.29 23.94 15.99
CA ASN A 129 1.49 24.57 16.57
C ASN A 129 2.03 25.75 15.75
N PRO A 130 2.10 25.71 14.41
CA PRO A 130 2.63 26.83 13.64
C PRO A 130 1.94 28.16 13.92
N GLU A 131 0.62 28.15 14.10
CA GLU A 131 -0.15 29.35 14.41
C GLU A 131 -0.12 29.71 15.90
N THR A 132 -0.24 28.72 16.80
CA THR A 132 -0.30 28.98 18.24
C THR A 132 1.05 29.34 18.85
N GLU A 133 2.14 28.73 18.36
CA GLU A 133 3.50 28.95 18.84
C GLU A 133 4.28 29.97 18.00
N LYS A 134 3.66 30.50 16.93
CA LYS A 134 4.28 31.44 15.99
C LYS A 134 5.59 30.91 15.41
N MET A 135 5.59 29.65 14.96
CA MET A 135 6.77 29.00 14.38
C MET A 135 7.27 29.79 13.16
N ALA A 136 8.59 29.82 12.97
CA ALA A 136 9.18 30.39 11.76
C ALA A 136 8.89 29.51 10.54
N ASP A 137 8.72 30.12 9.37
CA ASP A 137 8.46 29.39 8.11
C ASP A 137 9.49 28.29 7.85
N ALA A 138 10.77 28.54 8.15
CA ALA A 138 11.83 27.56 7.98
C ALA A 138 11.63 26.29 8.84
N ASP A 139 11.13 26.46 10.07
CA ASP A 139 10.86 25.33 10.98
C ASP A 139 9.63 24.55 10.53
N VAL A 140 8.57 25.25 10.09
CA VAL A 140 7.37 24.62 9.53
C VAL A 140 7.74 23.81 8.28
N MET A 141 8.49 24.40 7.36
CA MET A 141 8.90 23.74 6.12
C MET A 141 9.82 22.54 6.38
N LYS A 142 10.68 22.60 7.40
CA LYS A 142 11.46 21.43 7.83
C LYS A 142 10.56 20.29 8.30
N SER A 143 9.59 20.56 9.17
CA SER A 143 8.62 19.55 9.60
C SER A 143 7.75 19.03 8.44
N MET A 144 7.38 19.90 7.50
CA MET A 144 6.66 19.49 6.29
C MET A 144 7.46 18.51 5.42
N ALA A 145 8.80 18.60 5.39
CA ALA A 145 9.62 17.62 4.69
C ALA A 145 9.52 16.22 5.31
N ASP A 146 9.46 16.13 6.64
CA ASP A 146 9.27 14.86 7.35
C ASP A 146 7.89 14.25 7.07
N TRP A 147 6.84 15.09 7.07
CA TRP A 147 5.48 14.66 6.73
C TRP A 147 5.35 14.19 5.28
N ASN A 148 5.95 14.92 4.34
CA ASN A 148 6.00 14.49 2.94
C ASN A 148 6.76 13.18 2.74
N THR A 149 7.80 12.92 3.55
CA THR A 149 8.53 11.65 3.53
C THR A 149 7.62 10.49 3.96
N LYS A 150 6.82 10.67 5.02
CA LYS A 150 5.82 9.67 5.44
C LYS A 150 4.77 9.41 4.36
N LEU A 151 4.23 10.48 3.77
CA LEU A 151 3.26 10.39 2.67
C LEU A 151 3.81 9.62 1.46
N ALA A 152 5.05 9.91 1.07
CA ALA A 152 5.74 9.19 -0.01
C ALA A 152 5.87 7.70 0.32
N LYS A 153 6.27 7.37 1.56
CA LYS A 153 6.35 5.98 2.01
C LYS A 153 5.00 5.24 1.88
N TYR A 154 3.88 5.84 2.28
CA TYR A 154 2.57 5.20 2.12
C TYR A 154 2.22 4.96 0.64
N LYS A 155 2.55 5.90 -0.25
CA LYS A 155 2.36 5.76 -1.70
C LYS A 155 3.22 4.62 -2.26
N ASP A 156 4.46 4.51 -1.83
CA ASP A 156 5.38 3.44 -2.25
C ASP A 156 4.92 2.06 -1.74
N ASP A 157 4.50 1.97 -0.47
CA ASP A 157 3.97 0.74 0.12
C ASP A 157 2.73 0.26 -0.65
N MET A 158 1.81 1.16 -1.01
CA MET A 158 0.64 0.82 -1.85
C MET A 158 1.03 0.31 -3.24
N ALA A 159 2.01 0.94 -3.89
CA ALA A 159 2.48 0.50 -5.20
C ALA A 159 3.13 -0.90 -5.14
N ALA A 160 3.89 -1.17 -4.07
CA ALA A 160 4.48 -2.48 -3.83
C ALA A 160 3.39 -3.54 -3.61
N TRP A 161 2.37 -3.25 -2.79
CA TRP A 161 1.29 -4.21 -2.58
C TRP A 161 0.45 -4.46 -3.84
N ASP A 162 0.18 -3.42 -4.65
CA ASP A 162 -0.52 -3.60 -5.93
C ASP A 162 0.23 -4.57 -6.85
N LYS A 163 1.55 -4.41 -6.95
CA LYS A 163 2.39 -5.35 -7.71
C LYS A 163 2.33 -6.76 -7.12
N SER A 164 2.54 -6.92 -5.82
CA SER A 164 2.51 -8.25 -5.19
C SER A 164 1.14 -8.93 -5.32
N LEU A 165 0.03 -8.17 -5.28
CA LEU A 165 -1.31 -8.71 -5.43
C LEU A 165 -1.56 -9.22 -6.86
N LEU A 166 -1.05 -8.50 -7.86
CA LEU A 166 -1.09 -8.93 -9.26
C LEU A 166 -0.26 -10.19 -9.47
N ASP A 167 0.99 -10.20 -8.99
CA ASP A 167 1.90 -11.34 -9.12
C ASP A 167 1.30 -12.60 -8.45
N MET A 168 0.73 -12.48 -7.23
CA MET A 168 0.03 -13.57 -6.55
C MET A 168 -1.18 -14.08 -7.33
N ASN A 169 -2.01 -13.18 -7.88
CA ASN A 169 -3.20 -13.56 -8.64
C ASN A 169 -2.84 -14.28 -9.94
N GLU A 170 -1.78 -13.85 -10.62
CA GLU A 170 -1.25 -14.54 -11.80
C GLU A 170 -0.74 -15.92 -11.44
N GLU A 171 0.01 -16.06 -10.35
CA GLU A 171 0.51 -17.36 -9.90
C GLU A 171 -0.64 -18.29 -9.49
N CYS A 172 -1.60 -17.79 -8.71
CA CYS A 172 -2.81 -18.54 -8.35
C CYS A 172 -3.53 -19.10 -9.58
N LYS A 173 -3.66 -18.31 -10.65
CA LYS A 173 -4.26 -18.79 -11.90
C LYS A 173 -3.43 -19.87 -12.58
N LYS A 174 -2.10 -19.75 -12.62
CA LYS A 174 -1.24 -20.79 -13.20
C LYS A 174 -1.39 -22.11 -12.48
N VAL A 175 -1.41 -22.08 -11.14
CA VAL A 175 -1.59 -23.28 -10.32
C VAL A 175 -3.00 -23.86 -10.52
N CYS A 176 -4.03 -23.01 -10.44
CA CYS A 176 -5.43 -23.45 -10.47
C CYS A 176 -5.96 -23.81 -11.87
N MET A 177 -5.32 -23.35 -12.94
CA MET A 177 -5.71 -23.63 -14.32
C MET A 177 -4.75 -24.58 -15.04
N MET A 178 -3.81 -25.21 -14.31
CA MET A 178 -2.95 -26.23 -14.90
C MET A 178 -3.82 -27.39 -15.38
N PRO A 179 -3.83 -27.72 -16.68
CA PRO A 179 -4.71 -28.77 -17.20
C PRO A 179 -4.29 -30.11 -16.60
N MET A 180 -5.17 -30.71 -15.79
CA MET A 180 -5.03 -32.09 -15.32
C MET A 180 -5.16 -33.12 -16.45
N GLU A 181 -5.53 -32.69 -17.67
CA GLU A 181 -5.84 -33.56 -18.81
C GLU A 181 -4.63 -33.99 -19.67
N ALA A 182 -3.39 -33.80 -19.21
CA ALA A 182 -2.20 -34.16 -19.98
C ALA A 182 -1.57 -35.54 -19.64
N TYR A 183 -2.14 -36.35 -18.74
CA TYR A 183 -1.51 -37.58 -18.24
C TYR A 183 -2.43 -38.79 -18.05
#